data_AF-A0A8J2K210-F1
#
_entry.id   AF-A0A8J2K210-F1
#
_cell.length_a   1.000
_cell.length_b   1.000
_cell.length_c   1.000
_cell.angle_alpha   90.00
_cell.angle_beta   90.00
_cell.angle_gamma   90.00
#
_symmetry.space_group_name_H-M   'P 1'
#
loop_
_entity.id
_entity.type
_entity.pdbx_description
1 polymer ?
#
loop_
_entity_poly.entity_id
_entity_poly.type
_entity_poly.pdbx_seq_one_letter_code
_entity_poly.pdbx_strand_id
1 'polypeptide(L)' 'VISLEECLPWSEVSPFKVDEYNVCTLPEKMGKGTAQGDSGSALICYDEKGPYATGVVSWGPIEGEDARASTRPAPTWLLG' A
#
# COMPACT_ATOMS: atom_id res chain seq x y z
N VAL A 1 -8.09 0.64 -2.94
CA VAL A 1 -7.07 1.63 -3.35
C VAL A 1 -7.57 3.00 -2.96
N ILE A 2 -6.71 3.84 -2.39
CA ILE A 2 -7.03 5.24 -2.01
C ILE A 2 -6.31 6.23 -2.91
N SER A 3 -6.76 7.49 -2.94
CA SER A 3 -6.12 8.53 -3.75
C SER A 3 -4.75 8.94 -3.19
N LEU A 4 -3.92 9.59 -4.03
CA LEU A 4 -2.64 10.13 -3.59
C LEU A 4 -2.83 11.16 -2.46
N GLU A 5 -3.83 12.04 -2.57
CA GLU A 5 -4.16 13.04 -1.55
C GLU A 5 -4.54 12.39 -0.21
N GLU A 6 -5.26 11.28 -0.24
CA GLU A 6 -5.60 10.50 0.95
C GLU A 6 -4.38 9.78 1.54
N CYS A 7 -3.38 9.45 0.71
CA CYS A 7 -2.18 8.75 1.14
C CYS A 7 -1.08 9.69 1.70
N LEU A 8 -0.93 10.88 1.13
CA LEU A 8 0.14 11.82 1.45
C LEU A 8 0.27 12.12 2.96
N PRO A 9 -0.80 12.40 3.72
CA PRO A 9 -0.71 12.64 5.17
C PRO A 9 -0.06 11.49 5.95
N TRP A 10 -0.17 10.25 5.46
CA TRP A 10 0.45 9.08 6.08
C TRP A 10 1.91 8.87 5.66
N SER A 11 2.31 9.47 4.54
CA SER A 11 3.70 9.46 4.06
C SER A 11 4.59 10.47 4.78
N GLU A 12 4.02 11.48 5.44
CA GLU A 12 4.78 12.52 6.14
C GLU A 12 5.61 12.00 7.33
N VAL A 13 5.19 10.87 7.92
CA VAL A 13 5.91 10.14 8.98
C VAL A 13 6.76 8.98 8.43
N SER A 14 6.77 8.80 7.12
CA SER A 14 7.57 7.78 6.44
C SER A 14 8.86 8.43 5.92
N PRO A 15 10.04 7.79 6.08
CA PRO A 15 11.25 8.25 5.38
C PRO A 15 11.11 8.10 3.86
N PHE A 16 10.05 7.45 3.41
CA PHE A 16 9.81 7.16 2.02
C PHE A 16 8.79 8.11 1.41
N LYS A 17 9.22 8.82 0.37
CA LYS A 17 8.38 9.74 -0.39
C LYS A 17 7.42 8.96 -1.29
N VAL A 18 6.13 9.21 -1.13
CA VAL A 18 5.07 8.71 -2.02
C VAL A 18 4.83 9.76 -3.12
N ASP A 19 4.73 9.32 -4.37
CA ASP A 19 4.41 10.16 -5.53
C ASP A 19 3.32 9.52 -6.42
N GLU A 20 3.10 10.10 -7.59
CA GLU A 20 2.06 9.69 -8.54
C GLU A 20 2.24 8.27 -9.11
N TYR A 21 3.42 7.66 -8.98
CA TYR A 21 3.69 6.28 -9.41
C TYR A 21 3.39 5.25 -8.31
N ASN A 22 3.00 5.72 -7.12
CA ASN A 22 2.61 4.89 -6.00
C ASN A 22 1.10 4.83 -5.86
N VAL A 23 0.63 3.65 -5.48
CA VAL A 23 -0.76 3.38 -5.12
C VAL A 23 -0.80 2.96 -3.67
N CYS A 24 -1.71 3.51 -2.89
CA CYS A 24 -1.85 3.17 -1.49
C CYS A 24 -3.12 2.35 -1.24
N THR A 25 -3.07 1.47 -0.24
CA THR A 25 -4.22 0.70 0.22
C THR A 25 -4.44 0.93 1.70
N LEU A 26 -5.70 0.99 2.15
CA LEU A 26 -6.03 1.01 3.56
C LEU A 26 -6.37 -0.40 4.03
N PRO A 27 -5.93 -0.78 5.23
CA PRO A 27 -6.27 -2.06 5.79
C PRO A 27 -7.74 -2.08 6.22
N GLU A 28 -8.46 -3.17 5.91
CA GLU A 28 -9.86 -3.34 6.36
C GLU A 28 -9.94 -3.50 7.89
N LYS A 29 -8.87 -4.03 8.51
CA LYS A 29 -8.71 -4.15 9.96
C LYS A 29 -7.31 -3.71 10.33
N MET A 30 -7.19 -2.99 11.45
CA MET A 30 -5.88 -2.73 12.06
C MET A 30 -5.15 -4.07 12.27
N GLY A 31 -3.86 -4.12 11.99
CA GLY A 31 -3.06 -5.34 12.11
C GLY A 31 -2.97 -6.16 10.83
N LYS A 32 -3.51 -5.69 9.71
CA LYS A 32 -3.49 -6.41 8.44
C LYS A 32 -2.90 -5.57 7.34
N GLY A 33 -1.91 -6.09 6.64
CA GLY A 33 -1.32 -5.45 5.48
C GLY A 33 -0.48 -6.44 4.70
N THR A 34 0.40 -5.89 3.87
CA THR A 34 1.45 -6.64 3.19
C THR A 34 2.60 -6.90 4.16
N ALA A 35 3.12 -8.13 4.16
CA ALA A 35 4.21 -8.53 5.04
C ALA A 35 5.58 -8.43 4.35
N GLN A 36 6.64 -8.54 5.15
CA GLN A 36 7.98 -8.77 4.62
C GLN A 36 8.00 -10.05 3.79
N GLY A 37 8.52 -9.95 2.56
CA GLY A 37 8.52 -11.07 1.60
C GLY A 37 7.43 -11.00 0.53
N ASP A 38 6.43 -10.13 0.67
CA ASP A 38 5.38 -9.93 -0.36
C ASP A 38 5.82 -8.99 -1.49
N SER A 39 7.02 -8.41 -1.42
CA SER A 39 7.57 -7.56 -2.47
C SER A 39 7.57 -8.28 -3.82
N GLY A 40 7.02 -7.64 -4.85
CA GLY A 40 6.84 -8.22 -6.18
C GLY A 40 5.50 -8.93 -6.39
N SER A 41 4.70 -9.16 -5.34
CA SER A 41 3.36 -9.74 -5.48
C SER A 41 2.38 -8.75 -6.11
N ALA A 42 1.38 -9.26 -6.83
CA ALA A 42 0.41 -8.41 -7.52
C ALA A 42 -0.66 -7.87 -6.55
N LEU A 43 -0.94 -6.57 -6.62
CA LEU A 43 -2.13 -5.97 -6.03
C LEU A 43 -3.30 -6.14 -7.00
N ILE A 44 -4.29 -6.93 -6.61
CA ILE A 44 -5.45 -7.25 -7.44
C ILE A 44 -6.67 -6.42 -7.03
N CYS A 45 -7.28 -5.75 -8.00
CA CYS A 45 -8.61 -5.16 -7.89
C CYS A 45 -9.61 -5.98 -8.69
N TYR A 46 -10.90 -5.78 -8.41
CA TYR A 46 -12.00 -6.45 -9.11
C TYR A 46 -12.93 -5.41 -9.70
N ASP A 47 -13.31 -5.59 -10.96
CA ASP A 47 -14.40 -4.86 -11.60
C ASP A 47 -15.43 -5.83 -12.19
N GLU A 48 -16.38 -5.32 -12.97
CA GLU A 48 -17.41 -6.14 -13.64
C GLU A 48 -16.84 -7.19 -14.62
N LYS A 49 -15.58 -7.03 -15.08
CA LYS A 49 -14.90 -7.95 -15.99
C LYS A 49 -14.03 -8.98 -15.26
N GLY A 50 -13.76 -8.77 -13.96
CA GLY A 50 -13.05 -9.71 -13.10
C GLY A 50 -11.80 -9.13 -12.44
N PRO A 51 -10.90 -9.99 -11.93
CA PRO A 51 -9.68 -9.54 -11.28
C PRO A 51 -8.70 -8.93 -12.30
N TYR A 52 -8.08 -7.82 -11.94
CA TYR A 52 -7.01 -7.19 -12.71
C TYR A 52 -5.90 -6.68 -11.78
N ALA A 53 -4.66 -6.73 -12.25
CA ALA A 53 -3.53 -6.19 -11.51
C ALA A 53 -3.53 -4.66 -11.62
N THR A 54 -3.60 -4.00 -10.47
CA THR A 54 -3.55 -2.53 -10.37
C THR A 54 -2.20 -2.04 -9.83
N GLY A 55 -1.30 -2.95 -9.46
CA GLY A 55 0.01 -2.63 -8.90
C GLY A 55 0.77 -3.88 -8.46
N VAL A 56 1.95 -3.64 -7.90
CA VAL A 56 2.95 -4.59 -7.42
C VAL A 56 3.42 -4.14 -6.04
N VAL A 57 3.25 -5.00 -5.04
CA VAL A 57 3.65 -4.74 -3.66
C VAL A 57 5.15 -4.46 -3.62
N SER A 58 5.56 -3.52 -2.78
CA SER A 58 6.95 -3.12 -2.69
C SER A 58 7.42 -3.05 -1.25
N TRP A 59 7.84 -1.88 -0.80
CA TRP A 59 8.27 -1.59 0.54
C TRP A 59 7.24 -0.69 1.21
N GLY A 60 7.16 -0.80 2.52
CA GLY A 60 6.27 -0.01 3.35
C GLY A 60 6.72 -0.11 4.80
N PRO A 61 6.09 0.64 5.71
CA PRO A 61 6.36 0.48 7.12
C PRO A 61 6.08 -0.97 7.55
N ILE A 62 7.01 -1.55 8.31
CA ILE A 62 6.92 -2.92 8.82
C ILE A 62 5.69 -3.09 9.72
N GLU A 63 4.87 -4.11 9.42
CA GLU A 63 3.81 -4.53 10.34
C GLU A 63 4.43 -5.15 11.60
N GLY A 64 3.96 -4.71 12.78
CA GLY A 64 4.23 -5.39 14.06
C GLY A 64 5.20 -4.71 15.02
N GLU A 65 5.98 -3.71 14.62
CA GLU A 65 6.91 -3.01 15.54
C GLU A 65 6.34 -1.69 16.09
N ASP A 66 5.37 -1.08 15.40
CA ASP A 66 4.67 0.12 15.83
C ASP A 66 3.16 -0.03 15.59
N ALA A 67 2.35 0.13 16.64
CA ALA A 67 0.88 0.14 16.52
C ALA A 67 0.35 1.25 15.56
N ARG A 68 1.17 2.26 15.25
CA ARG A 68 0.91 3.30 14.23
C ARG A 68 1.37 2.93 12.82
N ALA A 69 2.24 1.93 12.64
CA ALA A 69 2.60 1.37 11.33
C ALA A 69 1.46 0.52 10.76
N SER A 70 0.74 -0.15 11.65
CA SER A 70 -0.40 -1.01 11.35
C SER A 70 -1.67 -0.29 10.86
N THR A 71 -1.71 1.04 10.98
CA THR A 71 -2.78 1.92 10.48
C THR A 71 -2.36 2.69 9.23
N ARG A 72 -1.10 2.56 8.79
CA ARG A 72 -0.57 3.33 7.67
C ARG A 72 -0.86 2.61 6.34
N PRO A 73 -1.28 3.32 5.29
CA PRO A 73 -1.36 2.76 3.97
C PRO A 73 0.02 2.23 3.54
N ALA A 74 0.06 1.00 3.02
CA ALA A 74 1.28 0.47 2.40
C ALA A 74 1.36 0.97 0.94
N PRO A 75 2.44 1.65 0.53
CA PRO A 75 2.63 2.01 -0.86
C PRO A 75 2.95 0.75 -1.69
N THR A 76 2.28 0.64 -2.83
CA THR A 76 2.38 -0.41 -3.83
C THR A 76 2.75 0.28 -5.15
N TRP A 77 3.74 -0.20 -5.91
CA TRP A 77 4.10 0.40 -7.20
C TRP A 77 3.13 0.01 -8.32
N LEU A 78 2.93 0.87 -9.31
CA LEU A 78 2.63 0.43 -10.67
C LEU A 78 3.95 0.44 -11.44
N LEU A 79 4.47 -0.73 -11.82
CA LEU A 79 5.43 -0.79 -12.92
C LEU A 79 4.63 -0.59 -14.22
N GLY A 80 4.72 0.61 -14.78
CA GLY A 80 4.41 0.89 -16.19
C GLY A 80 5.63 0.64 -17.06
#